data_AF-A0A834HSK4-F1
#
_entry.id   AF-A0A834HSK4-F1
#
_cell.length_a   1.000
_cell.length_b   1.000
_cell.length_c   1.000
_cell.angle_alpha   90.00
_cell.angle_beta   90.00
_cell.angle_gamma   90.00
#
_symmetry.space_group_name_H-M   'P 1'
#
loop_
_entity.id
_entity.type
_entity.pdbx_description
1 polymer ?
#
loop_
_entity_poly.entity_id
_entity_poly.type
_entity_poly.pdbx_seq_one_letter_code
_entity_poly.pdbx_strand_id
1 'polypeptide(L)'
;MGVCFLLNFNSNKPLVESSAYEQTYGKAPVWTEYRRNHIGLIPPRKTRKTCIRGGKISTGSPCPICRDEYLVLHEQNLDLLKQFISEHTGAVLSYTKTGLCQKKHEELEVCKI
;
A
#
# COMPACT_ATOMS: atom_id res chain seq x y z
N MET A 1 -18.27 -25.25 18.13
CA MET A 1 -17.01 -24.72 18.73
C MET A 1 -16.13 -24.25 17.59
N GLY A 2 -16.36 -23.02 17.13
CA GLY A 2 -15.67 -22.45 15.96
C GLY A 2 -14.31 -21.89 16.38
N VAL A 3 -13.26 -22.42 15.78
CA VAL A 3 -11.88 -22.15 16.10
C VAL A 3 -11.62 -20.64 15.96
N CYS A 4 -11.34 -20.00 17.09
CA CYS A 4 -10.72 -18.69 17.15
C CYS A 4 -9.30 -18.88 16.61
N PHE A 5 -9.13 -18.82 15.29
CA PHE A 5 -7.81 -18.63 14.70
C PHE A 5 -7.39 -17.20 15.01
N LEU A 6 -6.86 -17.03 16.22
CA LEU A 6 -5.85 -16.03 16.51
C LEU A 6 -4.66 -16.30 15.60
N LEU A 7 -4.73 -15.84 14.36
CA LEU A 7 -3.52 -15.57 13.61
C LEU A 7 -2.96 -14.25 14.12
N ASN A 8 -2.35 -14.32 15.31
CA ASN A 8 -1.18 -13.50 15.59
C ASN A 8 -0.09 -13.95 14.62
N PHE A 9 -0.17 -13.50 13.37
CA PHE A 9 0.89 -13.69 12.40
C PHE A 9 1.99 -12.68 12.72
N ASN A 10 2.82 -13.05 13.68
CA ASN A 10 4.13 -12.47 13.89
C ASN A 10 5.06 -12.99 12.77
N SER A 11 4.75 -12.63 11.52
CA SER A 11 5.52 -13.04 10.34
C SER A 11 6.58 -12.00 10.03
N ASN A 12 7.75 -12.15 10.64
CA ASN A 12 9.00 -11.54 10.20
C ASN A 12 9.48 -12.19 8.89
N LYS A 13 8.68 -12.13 7.82
CA LYS A 13 9.12 -12.46 6.47
C LYS A 13 8.66 -11.36 5.52
N PRO A 14 9.57 -10.74 4.75
CA PRO A 14 9.17 -9.75 3.76
C PRO A 14 8.32 -10.46 2.69
N LEU A 15 7.05 -10.08 2.58
CA LEU A 15 6.11 -10.67 1.61
C LEU A 15 6.64 -10.61 0.17
N VAL A 16 7.45 -9.59 -0.13
CA VAL A 16 8.00 -9.29 -1.45
C VAL A 16 8.80 -10.47 -2.04
N GLU A 17 9.38 -11.33 -1.21
CA GLU A 17 10.16 -12.50 -1.64
C GLU A 17 9.32 -13.76 -1.86
N SER A 18 8.01 -13.71 -1.63
CA SER A 18 7.13 -14.86 -1.78
C SER A 18 6.73 -15.12 -3.24
N SER A 19 6.54 -16.39 -3.60
CA SER A 19 6.02 -16.76 -4.93
C SER A 19 4.63 -16.18 -5.21
N ALA A 20 3.82 -15.99 -4.17
CA ALA A 20 2.51 -15.34 -4.28
C ALA A 20 2.62 -13.87 -4.70
N TYR A 21 3.63 -13.14 -4.20
CA TYR A 21 3.90 -11.76 -4.59
C TYR A 21 4.29 -11.66 -6.07
N GLU A 22 5.19 -12.54 -6.53
CA GLU A 22 5.62 -12.56 -7.93
C GLU A 22 4.45 -12.90 -8.88
N GLN A 23 3.57 -13.82 -8.51
CA GLN A 23 2.40 -14.16 -9.33
C GLN A 23 1.37 -13.02 -9.40
N THR A 24 1.24 -12.21 -8.35
CA THR A 24 0.21 -11.16 -8.25
C THR A 24 0.67 -9.82 -8.82
N TYR A 25 1.91 -9.41 -8.55
CA TYR A 25 2.46 -8.11 -8.94
C TYR A 25 3.56 -8.21 -10.00
N GLY A 26 4.22 -9.37 -10.11
CA GLY A 26 5.32 -9.58 -11.04
C GLY A 26 6.50 -8.66 -10.75
N LYS A 27 7.01 -8.01 -11.80
CA LYS A 27 8.16 -7.08 -11.73
C LYS A 27 7.75 -5.61 -11.57
N ALA A 28 6.46 -5.31 -11.67
CA ALA A 28 5.98 -3.93 -11.60
C ALA A 28 5.78 -3.50 -10.14
N PRO A 29 5.91 -2.19 -9.84
CA PRO A 29 5.55 -1.66 -8.54
C PRO A 29 4.09 -1.97 -8.18
N VAL A 30 3.81 -2.22 -6.90
CA VAL A 30 2.47 -2.61 -6.39
C VAL A 30 1.35 -1.66 -6.83
N TRP A 31 1.66 -0.37 -6.96
CA TRP A 31 0.68 0.67 -7.26
C TRP A 31 0.37 0.84 -8.76
N THR A 32 1.08 0.14 -9.65
CA THR A 32 0.95 0.31 -11.12
C THR A 32 -0.44 -0.10 -11.62
N GLU A 33 -0.95 -1.24 -11.16
CA GLU A 33 -2.26 -1.77 -11.57
C GLU A 33 -3.44 -1.12 -10.84
N TYR A 34 -3.19 -0.09 -10.03
CA TYR A 34 -4.24 0.58 -9.29
C TYR A 34 -4.74 1.83 -10.00
N ARG A 35 -6.03 1.83 -10.33
CA ARG A 35 -6.74 3.00 -10.83
C ARG A 35 -7.81 3.44 -9.85
N ARG A 36 -7.80 4.72 -9.51
CA ARG A 36 -8.80 5.31 -8.62
C ARG A 36 -10.04 5.77 -9.40
N ASN A 37 -11.20 5.43 -8.87
CA ASN A 37 -12.47 5.98 -9.33
C ASN A 37 -12.61 7.44 -8.88
N HIS A 38 -12.80 8.34 -9.83
CA HIS A 38 -13.16 9.74 -9.61
C HIS A 38 -14.07 10.23 -10.73
N ILE A 39 -14.76 11.34 -10.49
CA ILE A 39 -15.66 11.95 -11.46
C ILE A 39 -14.82 12.77 -12.45
N GLY A 40 -15.15 12.70 -13.74
CA GLY A 40 -14.52 13.49 -14.80
C GLY A 40 -13.11 13.04 -15.19
N LEU A 41 -12.48 13.80 -16.10
CA LEU A 41 -11.13 13.52 -16.60
C LEU A 41 -10.03 13.88 -15.58
N ILE A 42 -10.25 14.95 -14.80
CA ILE A 42 -9.24 15.47 -13.89
C ILE A 42 -9.49 14.92 -12.48
N PRO A 43 -8.53 14.17 -11.89
CA PRO A 43 -8.69 13.68 -10.53
C PRO A 43 -8.67 14.83 -9.52
N PRO A 44 -9.32 14.65 -8.35
CA PRO A 44 -9.18 15.58 -7.24
C PRO A 44 -7.71 15.78 -6.85
N ARG A 45 -7.32 17.01 -6.51
CA ARG A 45 -5.93 17.35 -6.14
C ARG A 45 -5.39 16.53 -4.96
N LYS A 46 -6.26 16.10 -4.04
CA LYS A 46 -5.90 15.32 -2.85
C LYS A 46 -6.56 13.96 -2.89
N THR A 47 -5.83 12.94 -2.45
CA THR A 47 -6.43 11.62 -2.25
C THR A 47 -7.33 11.59 -1.00
N ARG A 48 -7.98 10.45 -0.73
CA ARG A 48 -8.88 10.32 0.43
C ARG A 48 -8.04 10.22 1.71
N LYS A 49 -8.56 10.67 2.84
CA LYS A 49 -7.84 10.64 4.13
C LYS A 49 -7.40 9.22 4.54
N THR A 50 -8.33 8.27 4.53
CA THR A 50 -8.07 6.86 4.88
C THR A 50 -8.99 5.92 4.08
N CYS A 51 -8.50 4.72 3.77
CA CYS A 51 -9.31 3.62 3.23
C CYS A 51 -10.00 2.80 4.34
N ILE A 52 -9.38 2.71 5.52
CA ILE A 52 -9.83 1.88 6.65
C ILE A 52 -10.44 2.78 7.72
N ARG A 53 -11.64 2.43 8.20
CA ARG A 53 -12.35 3.11 9.30
C ARG A 53 -12.90 2.06 10.26
N GLY A 54 -12.62 2.18 11.55
CA GLY A 54 -13.06 1.20 12.55
C GLY A 54 -12.58 -0.23 12.28
N GLY A 55 -11.37 -0.39 11.73
CA GLY A 55 -10.82 -1.71 11.38
C GLY A 55 -11.41 -2.36 10.13
N LYS A 56 -12.33 -1.69 9.41
CA LYS A 56 -12.97 -2.22 8.20
C LYS A 56 -12.65 -1.36 6.99
N ILE A 57 -12.55 -1.99 5.83
CA ILE A 57 -12.39 -1.29 4.54
C ILE A 57 -13.71 -0.56 4.25
N SER A 58 -13.63 0.76 4.26
CA SER A 58 -14.81 1.64 4.09
C SER A 58 -15.08 2.00 2.63
N THR A 59 -14.20 1.61 1.70
CA THR A 59 -14.28 1.98 0.27
C THR A 59 -14.30 0.74 -0.61
N GLY A 60 -15.10 0.74 -1.68
CA GLY A 60 -15.12 -0.37 -2.65
C GLY A 60 -13.84 -0.52 -3.50
N SER A 61 -13.01 0.52 -3.60
CA SER A 61 -11.71 0.50 -4.28
C SER A 61 -10.61 1.02 -3.33
N PRO A 62 -10.17 0.22 -2.34
CA PRO A 62 -9.09 0.58 -1.41
C PRO A 62 -7.77 0.83 -2.15
N CYS A 63 -6.84 1.57 -1.54
CA CYS A 63 -5.54 1.85 -2.15
C CYS A 63 -4.67 0.58 -2.21
N PRO A 64 -3.57 0.56 -2.99
CA PRO A 64 -2.76 -0.63 -3.23
C PRO A 64 -2.25 -1.31 -1.94
N ILE A 65 -1.99 -0.53 -0.90
CA ILE A 65 -1.52 -1.01 0.41
C ILE A 65 -2.67 -1.40 1.34
N CYS A 66 -3.85 -0.77 1.24
CA CYS A 66 -4.97 -1.08 2.13
C CYS A 66 -5.88 -2.21 1.62
N ARG A 67 -5.67 -2.67 0.38
CA ARG A 67 -6.43 -3.80 -0.20
C ARG A 67 -5.85 -5.15 0.20
N ASP A 68 -4.57 -5.19 0.51
CA ASP A 68 -3.78 -6.39 0.79
C ASP A 68 -3.18 -6.24 2.19
N GLU A 69 -3.58 -7.12 3.10
CA GLU A 69 -3.18 -7.08 4.50
C GLU A 69 -1.71 -7.46 4.73
N TYR A 70 -1.10 -8.17 3.78
CA TYR A 70 0.28 -8.63 3.89
C TYR A 70 1.29 -7.54 3.47
N LEU A 71 0.84 -6.50 2.76
CA LEU A 71 1.67 -5.36 2.36
C LEU A 71 1.78 -4.34 3.50
N VAL A 72 2.61 -4.66 4.48
CA VAL A 72 2.85 -3.80 5.63
C VAL A 72 4.01 -2.84 5.35
N LEU A 73 3.73 -1.54 5.51
CA LEU A 73 4.75 -0.50 5.49
C LEU A 73 5.54 -0.58 6.79
N HIS A 74 6.80 -1.01 6.70
CA HIS A 74 7.71 -1.14 7.82
C HIS A 74 9.12 -0.79 7.35
N GLU A 75 9.93 -0.19 8.22
CA GLU A 75 11.31 0.22 7.93
C GLU A 75 12.21 -0.94 7.46
N GLN A 76 11.92 -2.16 7.93
CA GLN A 76 12.66 -3.37 7.56
C GLN A 76 12.32 -3.87 6.14
N ASN A 77 11.16 -3.50 5.59
CA ASN A 77 10.71 -3.92 4.27
C ASN A 77 11.23 -2.98 3.18
N LEU A 78 12.55 -2.92 3.04
CA LEU A 78 13.23 -1.99 2.12
C LEU A 78 12.75 -2.17 0.67
N ASP A 79 12.49 -3.39 0.22
CA ASP A 79 12.09 -3.66 -1.17
C ASP A 79 10.67 -3.23 -1.50
N LEU A 80 9.81 -3.11 -0.49
CA LEU A 80 8.50 -2.48 -0.65
C LEU A 80 8.64 -0.96 -0.67
N LEU A 81 9.42 -0.40 0.27
CA LEU A 81 9.60 1.05 0.41
C LEU A 81 10.27 1.68 -0.83
N LYS A 82 11.29 1.03 -1.39
CA LYS A 82 11.99 1.47 -2.61
C LYS A 82 11.02 1.74 -3.77
N GLN A 83 9.93 0.97 -3.88
CA GLN A 83 8.93 1.15 -4.94
C GLN A 83 8.15 2.47 -4.86
N PHE A 84 8.15 3.11 -3.69
CA PHE A 84 7.47 4.39 -3.44
C PHE A 84 8.44 5.58 -3.47
N ILE A 85 9.72 5.34 -3.77
CA ILE A 85 10.76 6.36 -3.86
C ILE A 85 11.17 6.52 -5.33
N SER A 86 11.47 7.76 -5.75
CA SER A 86 12.00 8.01 -7.09
C SER A 86 13.48 7.65 -7.17
N GLU A 87 13.86 6.85 -8.15
CA GLU A 87 15.26 6.44 -8.40
C GLU A 87 16.22 7.61 -8.67
N HIS A 88 15.70 8.71 -9.25
CA HIS A 88 16.54 9.84 -9.65
C HIS A 88 16.68 10.91 -8.55
N THR A 89 15.61 11.17 -7.80
CA THR A 89 15.58 12.26 -6.81
C THR A 89 15.68 11.78 -5.37
N GLY A 90 15.44 10.48 -5.11
CA GLY A 90 15.31 9.94 -3.76
C GLY A 90 14.07 10.45 -3.00
N ALA A 91 13.20 11.22 -3.65
CA ALA A 91 11.99 11.75 -3.02
C ALA A 91 10.85 10.72 -3.03
N VAL A 92 10.01 10.75 -2.00
CA VAL A 92 8.80 9.94 -1.93
C VAL A 92 7.83 10.37 -3.03
N LEU A 93 7.30 9.39 -3.78
CA LEU A 93 6.32 9.63 -4.82
C LEU A 93 5.02 10.16 -4.22
N SER A 94 4.48 11.23 -4.81
CA SER A 94 3.21 11.81 -4.37
C SER A 94 2.09 10.76 -4.37
N TYR A 95 1.21 10.84 -3.36
CA TYR A 95 -0.01 10.04 -3.29
C TYR A 95 -0.92 10.16 -4.52
N THR A 96 -0.80 11.22 -5.32
CA THR A 96 -1.55 11.38 -6.57
C THR A 96 -1.04 10.45 -7.67
N LYS A 97 0.26 10.13 -7.66
CA LYS A 97 0.87 9.15 -8.58
C LYS A 97 0.64 7.72 -8.12
N THR A 98 0.83 7.45 -6.83
CA THR A 98 0.75 6.08 -6.26
C THR A 98 -0.66 5.65 -5.87
N GLY A 99 -1.61 6.58 -5.79
CA GLY A 99 -3.01 6.29 -5.46
C GLY A 99 -3.26 5.96 -3.97
N LEU A 100 -2.29 6.20 -3.09
CA LEU A 100 -2.41 5.95 -1.65
C LEU A 100 -3.41 6.88 -0.95
N CYS A 101 -4.00 6.39 0.14
CA CYS A 101 -4.70 7.29 1.06
C CYS A 101 -3.68 8.12 1.86
N GLN A 102 -4.08 9.32 2.28
CA GLN A 102 -3.18 10.27 2.96
C GLN A 102 -2.54 9.65 4.21
N LYS A 103 -3.32 8.92 5.01
CA LYS A 103 -2.79 8.22 6.20
C LYS A 103 -1.63 7.26 5.89
N LYS A 104 -1.71 6.50 4.79
CA LYS A 104 -0.63 5.57 4.40
C LYS A 104 0.55 6.30 3.77
N HIS A 105 0.32 7.45 3.17
CA HIS A 105 1.40 8.30 2.69
C HIS A 105 2.16 8.97 3.86
N GLU A 106 1.46 9.45 4.88
CA GLU A 106 2.07 9.94 6.11
C GLU A 106 2.89 8.83 6.80
N GLU A 107 2.38 7.60 6.83
CA GLU A 107 3.12 6.42 7.33
C GLU A 107 4.40 6.16 6.53
N LEU A 108 4.35 6.28 5.19
CA LEU A 108 5.55 6.22 4.34
C LEU A 108 6.55 7.35 4.62
N GLU A 109 6.07 8.56 4.87
CA GLU A 109 6.95 9.71 5.15
C GLU A 109 7.68 9.57 6.49
N VAL A 110 7.09 8.86 7.46
CA VAL A 110 7.74 8.52 8.73
C VAL A 110 8.70 7.36 8.57
N CYS A 111 8.33 6.33 7.79
CA CYS A 111 9.15 5.14 7.55
C CYS A 111 10.20 5.29 6.44
N LYS A 112 10.37 6.49 5.87
CA LYS A 112 11.37 6.72 4.81
C LYS A 112 12.79 6.51 5.35
N ILE A 113 13.64 5.98 4.47
CA ILE A 113 15.07 5.71 4.71
C ILE A 113 15.85 7.02 4.65
#